data_AF-A0A0D6EIQ1-F1
#
_entry.id   AF-A0A0D6EIQ1-F1
#
_cell.length_a   1.000
_cell.length_b   1.000
_cell.length_c   1.000
_cell.angle_alpha   90.00
_cell.angle_beta   90.00
_cell.angle_gamma   90.00
#
_symmetry.space_group_name_H-M   'P 1'
#
loop_
_entity.id
_entity.type
_entity.pdbx_description
1 polymer ?
#
loop_
_entity_poly.entity_id
_entity_poly.type
_entity_poly.pdbx_seq_one_letter_code
_entity_poly.pdbx_strand_id
1 'polypeptide(L)'
;MTDPIPSPDLAASHPVSLAPELALELRVRFLETLLAPPSSSSSSSSKAPLARRISQVQSQLNHALEAGTGGDAVRRFVQNYDLNSPLLSVAPLPSSPSMDEVTPQAKVSLILEAEHEIRSLERDLREIEALEGRGVVEAGKLAKHESLKEPLDEVRTAALPIAQGYASLEARTTALLQRYNNYISTLSELFVSWNDIISEAEDTVDRLEKGHSKHLDIS
;
A
#
# COMPACT_ATOMS: atom_id res chain seq x y z
N MET A 1 -26.11 -37.13 -50.75
CA MET A 1 -24.96 -36.41 -51.30
C MET A 1 -24.62 -35.33 -50.28
N THR A 2 -24.12 -35.63 -49.07
CA THR A 2 -22.78 -36.14 -48.67
C THR A 2 -21.65 -35.33 -49.27
N ASP A 3 -21.49 -34.10 -48.78
CA ASP A 3 -20.24 -33.34 -48.87
C ASP A 3 -19.27 -33.81 -47.78
N PRO A 4 -18.01 -34.15 -48.12
CA PRO A 4 -16.98 -34.44 -47.14
C PRO A 4 -16.34 -33.15 -46.64
N ILE A 5 -16.38 -32.93 -45.32
CA ILE A 5 -15.60 -31.88 -44.65
C ILE A 5 -14.14 -32.34 -44.64
N PRO A 6 -13.19 -31.56 -45.20
CA PRO A 6 -11.78 -31.92 -45.19
C PRO A 6 -11.21 -31.75 -43.78
N SER A 7 -10.53 -32.79 -43.31
CA SER A 7 -9.76 -32.81 -42.06
C SER A 7 -8.67 -31.73 -42.09
N PRO A 8 -8.37 -31.06 -40.95
CA PRO A 8 -7.23 -30.16 -40.87
C PRO A 8 -5.94 -30.98 -40.98
N ASP A 9 -5.25 -30.74 -42.08
CA ASP A 9 -3.93 -31.26 -42.40
C ASP A 9 -2.97 -30.97 -41.24
N LEU A 10 -2.35 -32.03 -40.73
CA LEU A 10 -1.23 -31.99 -39.80
C LEU A 10 -0.06 -31.33 -40.51
N ALA A 11 -0.05 -29.99 -40.51
CA ALA A 11 1.08 -29.20 -40.98
C ALA A 11 2.27 -29.50 -40.06
N ALA A 12 3.10 -30.44 -40.52
CA ALA A 12 4.44 -30.65 -40.05
C ALA A 12 5.17 -29.29 -40.02
N SER A 13 5.43 -28.79 -38.82
CA SER A 13 6.23 -27.59 -38.62
C SER A 13 7.66 -27.91 -39.04
N HIS A 14 8.02 -27.52 -40.26
CA HIS A 14 9.42 -27.42 -40.63
C HIS A 14 10.09 -26.46 -39.63
N PRO A 15 11.21 -26.85 -39.00
CA PRO A 15 11.91 -25.95 -38.09
C PRO A 15 12.34 -24.74 -38.91
N VAL A 16 11.80 -23.57 -38.55
CA VAL A 16 12.21 -22.28 -39.11
C VAL A 16 13.71 -22.16 -38.88
N SER A 17 14.50 -22.28 -39.95
CA SER A 17 15.95 -22.13 -39.91
C SER A 17 16.25 -20.65 -39.68
N LEU A 18 16.31 -20.25 -38.42
CA LEU A 18 16.69 -18.91 -38.01
C LEU A 18 18.15 -18.67 -38.38
N ALA A 19 18.47 -17.46 -38.86
CA ALA A 19 19.86 -17.04 -39.02
C ALA A 19 20.60 -17.24 -37.68
N PRO A 20 21.79 -17.86 -37.67
CA PRO A 20 22.46 -18.27 -36.43
C PRO A 20 22.77 -17.09 -35.51
N GLU A 21 23.00 -15.91 -36.08
CA GLU A 21 23.22 -14.66 -35.34
C GLU A 21 21.97 -14.23 -34.56
N LEU A 22 20.79 -14.28 -35.19
CA LEU A 22 19.53 -13.91 -34.56
C LEU A 22 19.10 -14.91 -33.49
N ALA A 23 19.33 -16.21 -33.72
CA ALA A 23 19.07 -17.24 -32.71
C ALA A 23 19.91 -17.03 -31.45
N LEU A 24 21.17 -16.62 -31.61
CA LEU A 24 22.09 -16.37 -30.50
C LEU A 24 21.69 -15.08 -29.75
N GLU A 25 21.31 -14.01 -30.46
CA GLU A 25 20.82 -12.78 -29.83
C GLU A 25 19.55 -13.00 -28.99
N LEU A 26 18.59 -13.77 -29.51
CA LEU A 26 17.36 -14.10 -28.78
C LEU A 26 17.65 -14.89 -27.50
N ARG A 27 18.58 -15.85 -27.57
CA ARG A 27 19.00 -16.63 -26.39
C ARG A 27 19.70 -15.77 -25.35
N VAL A 28 20.59 -14.86 -25.76
CA VAL A 28 21.26 -13.94 -24.84
C VAL A 28 20.24 -12.99 -24.19
N ARG A 29 19.27 -12.49 -24.95
CA ARG A 29 18.19 -11.66 -24.41
C ARG A 29 17.33 -12.42 -23.40
N PHE A 30 17.04 -13.70 -23.65
CA PHE A 30 16.32 -14.55 -22.71
C PHE A 30 17.11 -14.75 -21.41
N LEU A 31 18.41 -15.02 -21.49
CA LEU A 31 19.27 -15.14 -20.31
C LEU A 31 19.36 -13.83 -19.52
N GLU A 32 19.44 -12.68 -20.19
CA GLU A 32 19.37 -11.36 -19.54
C GLU A 32 18.05 -11.17 -18.77
N THR A 33 16.91 -11.59 -19.32
CA THR A 33 15.60 -11.47 -18.65
C THR A 33 15.45 -12.42 -17.46
N LEU A 34 16.09 -13.58 -17.46
CA LEU A 34 16.05 -14.51 -16.34
C LEU A 34 16.94 -14.09 -15.18
N LEU A 35 18.05 -13.41 -15.47
CA LEU A 35 19.05 -13.01 -14.48
C LEU A 35 18.77 -11.63 -13.86
N ALA A 36 18.03 -10.76 -14.56
CA ALA A 36 17.66 -9.44 -14.07
C ALA A 36 16.31 -9.48 -13.31
N PRO A 37 16.25 -9.01 -12.04
CA PRO A 37 14.98 -8.89 -11.31
C PRO A 37 14.08 -7.80 -11.95
N PRO A 38 12.74 -7.91 -11.82
CA PRO A 38 11.76 -7.04 -12.49
C PRO A 38 11.83 -5.56 -12.06
N SER A 39 12.62 -5.23 -11.04
CA SER A 39 12.86 -3.87 -10.54
C SER A 39 14.03 -3.15 -11.23
N SER A 40 14.80 -3.81 -12.09
CA SER A 40 15.86 -3.17 -12.87
C SER A 40 15.39 -2.84 -14.28
N SER A 41 14.69 -1.71 -14.42
CA SER A 41 14.35 -1.08 -15.69
C SER A 41 15.62 -0.66 -16.45
N SER A 42 16.24 -1.59 -17.17
CA SER A 42 17.38 -1.31 -18.06
C SER A 42 17.07 -1.74 -19.50
N SER A 43 16.26 -0.93 -20.17
CA SER A 43 15.99 -1.01 -21.61
C SER A 43 17.18 -0.59 -22.50
N SER A 44 18.41 -0.68 -22.01
CA SER A 44 19.62 -0.17 -22.66
C SER A 44 20.60 -1.24 -23.18
N SER A 45 20.34 -2.55 -23.01
CA SER A 45 21.30 -3.60 -23.41
C SER A 45 21.35 -3.91 -24.92
N SER A 46 20.35 -3.49 -25.72
CA SER A 46 20.23 -3.90 -27.13
C SER A 46 21.23 -3.25 -28.10
N LYS A 47 22.01 -2.26 -27.67
CA LYS A 47 22.99 -1.54 -28.52
C LYS A 47 24.45 -1.93 -28.28
N ALA A 48 24.74 -2.81 -27.31
CA ALA A 48 26.10 -3.27 -27.03
C ALA A 48 26.48 -4.45 -27.93
N PRO A 49 27.76 -4.57 -28.35
CA PRO A 49 28.21 -5.71 -29.14
C PRO A 49 27.97 -7.02 -28.36
N LEU A 50 27.52 -8.05 -29.07
CA LEU A 50 27.11 -9.34 -28.53
C LEU A 50 28.14 -9.95 -27.55
N ALA A 51 29.43 -9.86 -27.87
CA ALA A 51 30.51 -10.34 -27.02
C ALA A 51 30.53 -9.67 -25.63
N ARG A 52 30.23 -8.36 -25.57
CA ARG A 52 30.17 -7.62 -24.31
C ARG A 52 28.96 -8.04 -23.48
N ARG A 53 27.82 -8.26 -24.12
CA ARG A 53 26.59 -8.75 -23.45
C ARG A 53 26.79 -10.12 -22.84
N ILE A 54 27.40 -11.05 -23.59
CA ILE A 54 27.74 -12.38 -23.09
C ILE A 54 28.68 -12.29 -21.88
N SER A 55 29.73 -11.46 -21.96
CA SER A 55 30.67 -11.28 -20.83
C SER A 55 29.98 -10.70 -19.58
N GLN A 56 28.99 -9.83 -19.78
CA GLN A 56 28.22 -9.24 -18.70
C GLN A 56 27.29 -10.28 -18.06
N VAL A 57 26.55 -11.06 -18.86
CA VAL A 57 25.72 -12.17 -18.37
C VAL A 57 26.57 -13.20 -17.63
N GLN A 58 27.76 -13.53 -18.14
CA GLN A 58 28.69 -14.43 -17.48
C GLN A 58 29.18 -13.88 -16.13
N SER A 59 29.53 -12.60 -16.05
CA SER A 59 29.91 -11.97 -14.78
C SER A 59 28.77 -11.93 -13.77
N GLN A 60 27.54 -11.69 -14.23
CA GLN A 60 26.35 -11.65 -13.38
C GLN A 60 26.00 -13.05 -12.87
N LEU A 61 26.15 -14.09 -13.69
CA LEU A 61 25.94 -15.47 -13.29
C LEU A 61 27.00 -15.91 -12.27
N ASN A 62 28.27 -15.59 -12.51
CA ASN A 62 29.33 -15.84 -11.55
C ASN A 62 29.08 -15.10 -10.23
N HIS A 63 28.63 -13.84 -10.28
CA HIS A 63 28.28 -13.10 -9.07
C HIS A 63 27.07 -13.71 -8.35
N ALA A 64 26.03 -14.12 -9.06
CA ALA A 64 24.86 -14.77 -8.45
C ALA A 64 25.24 -16.10 -7.78
N LEU A 65 26.18 -16.83 -8.38
CA LEU A 65 26.70 -18.09 -7.84
C LEU A 65 27.55 -17.89 -6.58
N GLU A 66 28.30 -16.80 -6.48
CA GLU A 66 29.09 -16.44 -5.30
C GLU A 66 28.25 -15.76 -4.18
N ALA A 67 27.16 -15.05 -4.54
CA ALA A 67 26.30 -14.34 -3.59
C ALA A 67 25.18 -15.20 -2.96
N GLY A 68 24.85 -16.35 -3.55
CA GLY A 68 23.80 -17.25 -3.06
C GLY A 68 24.20 -18.02 -1.80
N THR A 69 23.30 -18.11 -0.82
CA THR A 69 23.44 -18.97 0.37
C THR A 69 23.38 -20.44 -0.03
N GLY A 70 24.54 -20.99 -0.43
CA GLY A 70 24.68 -22.34 -1.02
C GLY A 70 25.66 -22.45 -2.19
N GLY A 71 26.41 -21.38 -2.51
CA GLY A 71 27.28 -21.27 -3.68
C GLY A 71 28.22 -22.45 -3.94
N ASP A 72 28.83 -23.05 -2.91
CA ASP A 72 29.73 -24.20 -3.07
C ASP A 72 29.02 -25.48 -3.52
N ALA A 73 27.81 -25.73 -3.02
CA ALA A 73 27.00 -26.87 -3.44
C ALA A 73 26.53 -26.71 -4.88
N VAL A 74 26.08 -25.50 -5.24
CA VAL A 74 25.70 -25.15 -6.62
C VAL A 74 26.90 -25.21 -7.56
N ARG A 75 28.09 -24.79 -7.12
CA ARG A 75 29.33 -24.88 -7.90
C ARG A 75 29.72 -26.32 -8.21
N ARG A 76 29.68 -27.21 -7.20
CA ARG A 76 29.93 -28.64 -7.38
C ARG A 76 28.88 -29.31 -8.25
N PHE A 77 27.63 -28.84 -8.15
CA PHE A 77 26.52 -29.30 -8.96
C PHE A 77 26.69 -28.93 -10.44
N VAL A 78 27.04 -27.68 -10.73
CA VAL A 78 27.33 -27.18 -12.09
C VAL A 78 28.58 -27.85 -12.68
N GLN A 79 29.62 -28.08 -11.87
CA GLN A 79 30.82 -28.82 -12.31
C GLN A 79 30.49 -30.26 -12.74
N ASN A 80 29.50 -30.88 -12.10
CA ASN A 80 29.03 -32.23 -12.39
C ASN A 80 27.66 -32.23 -13.08
N TYR A 81 27.43 -31.28 -14.00
CA TYR A 81 26.12 -31.11 -14.64
C TYR A 81 25.61 -32.40 -15.31
N ASP A 82 26.48 -33.12 -16.02
CA ASP A 82 26.08 -34.35 -16.73
C ASP A 82 25.58 -35.46 -15.80
N LEU A 83 26.14 -35.55 -14.59
CA LEU A 83 25.72 -36.52 -13.56
C LEU A 83 24.44 -36.08 -12.86
N ASN A 84 24.22 -34.78 -12.75
CA ASN A 84 23.08 -34.19 -12.05
C ASN A 84 21.91 -33.82 -12.97
N SER A 85 22.11 -33.86 -14.29
CA SER A 85 21.08 -33.66 -15.31
C SER A 85 19.81 -34.47 -15.07
N PRO A 86 19.86 -35.79 -14.71
CA PRO A 86 18.63 -36.54 -14.45
C PRO A 86 17.85 -36.10 -13.21
N LEU A 87 18.47 -35.36 -12.28
CA LEU A 87 17.79 -34.80 -11.10
C LEU A 87 17.07 -33.48 -11.42
N LEU A 88 17.46 -32.81 -12.51
CA LEU A 88 16.83 -31.56 -12.98
C LEU A 88 15.72 -31.80 -13.98
N SER A 89 15.78 -32.92 -14.72
CA SER A 89 14.64 -33.38 -15.49
C SER A 89 13.62 -33.93 -14.49
N VAL A 90 12.76 -33.04 -13.98
CA VAL A 90 11.47 -33.47 -13.45
C VAL A 90 10.82 -34.22 -14.60
N ALA A 91 10.78 -35.55 -14.51
CA ALA A 91 10.02 -36.36 -15.46
C ALA A 91 8.65 -35.71 -15.59
N PRO A 92 8.10 -35.53 -16.81
CA PRO A 92 6.79 -34.93 -16.98
C PRO A 92 5.85 -35.64 -16.01
N LEU A 93 5.37 -34.91 -15.00
CA LEU A 93 4.37 -35.44 -14.08
C LEU A 93 3.29 -36.03 -14.99
N PRO A 94 2.96 -37.33 -14.87
CA PRO A 94 1.84 -37.87 -15.62
C PRO A 94 0.65 -36.96 -15.29
N SER A 95 0.14 -36.31 -16.34
CA SER A 95 -0.96 -35.36 -16.26
C SER A 95 -2.14 -36.06 -15.61
N SER A 96 -2.37 -35.81 -14.31
CA SER A 96 -3.41 -36.46 -13.51
C SER A 96 -3.32 -37.99 -13.56
N PRO A 97 -2.94 -38.72 -12.49
CA PRO A 97 -3.30 -40.14 -12.45
C PRO A 97 -4.81 -40.21 -12.68
N SER A 98 -5.24 -40.86 -13.76
CA SER A 98 -6.65 -41.13 -13.99
C SER A 98 -7.16 -41.77 -12.70
N MET A 99 -8.19 -41.20 -12.07
CA MET A 99 -8.70 -41.67 -10.78
C MET A 99 -9.00 -43.19 -10.77
N ASP A 100 -9.10 -43.83 -11.93
CA ASP A 100 -9.26 -45.28 -12.10
C ASP A 100 -8.01 -46.12 -11.76
N GLU A 101 -6.79 -45.55 -11.77
CA GLU A 101 -5.56 -46.29 -11.44
C GLU A 101 -5.20 -46.29 -9.95
N VAL A 102 -5.86 -45.45 -9.14
CA VAL A 102 -5.62 -45.42 -7.70
C VAL A 102 -6.38 -46.59 -7.06
N THR A 103 -5.65 -47.51 -6.41
CA THR A 103 -6.26 -48.64 -5.71
C THR A 103 -7.31 -48.14 -4.70
N PRO A 104 -8.43 -48.86 -4.50
CA PRO A 104 -9.50 -48.41 -3.59
C PRO A 104 -9.00 -48.17 -2.16
N GLN A 105 -7.98 -48.94 -1.73
CA GLN A 105 -7.32 -48.75 -0.44
C GLN A 105 -6.56 -47.42 -0.36
N ALA A 106 -5.86 -47.02 -1.41
CA ALA A 106 -5.16 -45.75 -1.47
C ALA A 106 -6.15 -44.57 -1.49
N LYS A 107 -7.32 -44.72 -2.12
CA LYS A 107 -8.39 -43.71 -2.07
C LYS A 107 -8.91 -43.51 -0.64
N VAL A 108 -9.15 -44.60 0.11
CA VAL A 108 -9.58 -44.51 1.51
C VAL A 108 -8.50 -43.86 2.38
N SER A 109 -7.23 -44.23 2.19
CA SER A 109 -6.12 -43.60 2.92
C SER A 109 -6.03 -42.10 2.64
N LEU A 110 -6.17 -41.69 1.37
CA LEU A 110 -6.17 -40.30 0.96
C LEU A 110 -7.34 -39.52 1.58
N ILE A 111 -8.54 -40.11 1.60
CA ILE A 111 -9.73 -39.47 2.21
C ILE A 111 -9.55 -39.30 3.73
N LEU A 112 -8.91 -40.26 4.40
CA LEU A 112 -8.63 -40.16 5.84
C LEU A 112 -7.54 -39.13 6.13
N GLU A 113 -6.51 -39.03 5.29
CA GLU A 113 -5.48 -38.00 5.38
C GLU A 113 -6.07 -36.60 5.13
N ALA A 114 -6.96 -36.48 4.14
CA ALA A 114 -7.64 -35.23 3.79
C ALA A 114 -8.90 -34.95 4.63
N GLU A 115 -9.25 -35.80 5.61
CA GLU A 115 -10.50 -35.67 6.38
C GLU A 115 -10.62 -34.30 7.07
N HIS A 116 -9.51 -33.83 7.64
CA HIS A 116 -9.46 -32.54 8.31
C HIS A 116 -9.67 -31.38 7.32
N GLU A 117 -9.03 -31.45 6.15
CA GLU A 117 -9.13 -30.44 5.10
C GLU A 117 -10.55 -30.39 4.52
N ILE A 118 -11.18 -31.54 4.31
CA ILE A 118 -12.57 -31.64 3.83
C ILE A 118 -13.54 -31.01 4.84
N ARG A 119 -13.34 -31.24 6.15
CA ARG A 119 -14.17 -30.62 7.20
C ARG A 119 -13.94 -29.11 7.31
N SER A 120 -12.70 -28.65 7.12
CA SER A 120 -12.41 -27.22 7.07
C SER A 120 -13.11 -26.59 5.87
N LEU A 121 -12.98 -27.20 4.70
CA LEU A 121 -13.62 -26.73 3.47
C LEU A 121 -15.15 -26.71 3.59
N GLU A 122 -15.77 -27.72 4.22
CA GLU A 122 -17.21 -27.73 4.47
C GLU A 122 -17.64 -26.55 5.35
N ARG A 123 -16.84 -26.21 6.37
CA ARG A 123 -17.10 -25.06 7.25
C ARG A 123 -16.98 -23.75 6.47
N ASP A 124 -15.93 -23.62 5.66
CA ASP A 124 -15.68 -22.43 4.85
C ASP A 124 -16.77 -22.25 3.79
N LEU A 125 -17.22 -23.33 3.15
CA LEU A 125 -18.34 -23.30 2.19
C LEU A 125 -19.65 -22.89 2.86
N ARG A 126 -19.94 -23.38 4.07
CA ARG A 126 -21.10 -22.90 4.85
C ARG A 126 -20.99 -21.42 5.21
N GLU A 127 -19.80 -20.94 5.52
CA GLU A 127 -19.57 -19.52 5.78
C GLU A 127 -19.80 -18.68 4.52
N ILE A 128 -19.30 -19.13 3.37
CA ILE A 128 -19.53 -18.50 2.08
C ILE A 128 -21.03 -18.46 1.75
N GLU A 129 -21.76 -19.57 1.93
CA GLU A 129 -23.21 -19.62 1.72
C GLU A 129 -23.97 -18.66 2.67
N ALA A 130 -23.55 -18.57 3.94
CA ALA A 130 -24.11 -17.61 4.89
C ALA A 130 -23.83 -16.15 4.49
N LEU A 131 -22.66 -15.87 3.92
CA LEU A 131 -22.30 -14.55 3.40
C LEU A 131 -23.02 -14.22 2.09
N GLU A 132 -23.30 -15.23 1.26
CA GLU A 132 -24.12 -15.13 0.06
C GLU A 132 -25.58 -14.80 0.42
N GLY A 133 -26.16 -15.50 1.40
CA GLY A 133 -27.49 -15.20 1.93
C GLY A 133 -27.62 -13.80 2.55
N ARG A 134 -26.51 -13.23 3.03
CA ARG A 134 -26.44 -11.84 3.50
C ARG A 134 -26.25 -10.81 2.37
N GLY A 135 -26.05 -11.27 1.14
CA GLY A 135 -25.82 -10.44 -0.03
C GLY A 135 -24.52 -9.63 0.10
N VAL A 136 -23.47 -10.26 0.60
CA VAL A 136 -22.12 -9.68 0.76
C VAL A 136 -21.17 -10.13 -0.36
N VAL A 137 -21.50 -11.22 -1.06
CA VAL A 137 -20.72 -11.76 -2.18
C VAL A 137 -20.82 -10.82 -3.40
N GLU A 138 -19.77 -10.81 -4.24
CA GLU A 138 -19.55 -9.87 -5.35
C GLU A 138 -19.31 -8.42 -4.91
N ALA A 139 -20.23 -7.49 -5.23
CA ALA A 139 -20.21 -6.10 -4.79
C ALA A 139 -21.12 -5.85 -3.58
N GLY A 140 -21.73 -6.91 -3.03
CA GLY A 140 -22.72 -6.84 -1.97
C GLY A 140 -23.84 -5.85 -2.27
N LYS A 141 -24.01 -4.84 -1.40
CA LYS A 141 -25.00 -3.75 -1.60
C LYS A 141 -24.43 -2.53 -2.34
N LEU A 142 -23.15 -2.52 -2.73
CA LEU A 142 -22.52 -1.34 -3.34
C LEU A 142 -23.21 -0.92 -4.64
N ALA A 143 -23.71 -1.86 -5.45
CA ALA A 143 -24.47 -1.54 -6.65
C ALA A 143 -25.74 -0.70 -6.36
N LYS A 144 -26.34 -0.85 -5.17
CA LYS A 144 -27.49 -0.05 -4.73
C LYS A 144 -27.09 1.34 -4.20
N HIS A 145 -25.81 1.52 -3.88
CA HIS A 145 -25.26 2.77 -3.35
C HIS A 145 -24.47 3.57 -4.40
N GLU A 146 -24.34 3.05 -5.63
CA GLU A 146 -23.72 3.78 -6.74
C GLU A 146 -24.50 5.07 -7.07
N SER A 147 -25.83 5.01 -6.99
CA SER A 147 -26.71 6.18 -7.12
C SER A 147 -26.56 7.20 -5.98
N LEU A 148 -25.91 6.81 -4.87
CA LEU A 148 -25.70 7.67 -3.71
C LEU A 148 -24.41 8.50 -3.83
N LYS A 149 -23.56 8.23 -4.83
CA LYS A 149 -22.32 9.00 -5.04
C LYS A 149 -22.60 10.44 -5.44
N GLU A 150 -23.47 10.64 -6.43
CA GLU A 150 -23.87 11.97 -6.91
C GLU A 150 -24.43 12.87 -5.78
N PRO A 151 -25.43 12.44 -4.98
CA PRO A 151 -25.92 13.28 -3.89
C PRO A 151 -24.90 13.45 -2.77
N LEU A 152 -23.98 12.49 -2.56
CA LEU A 152 -22.94 12.63 -1.55
C LEU A 152 -21.87 13.65 -1.97
N ASP A 153 -21.53 13.70 -3.26
CA ASP A 153 -20.64 14.72 -3.80
C ASP A 153 -21.30 16.11 -3.82
N GLU A 154 -22.60 16.19 -4.08
CA GLU A 154 -23.38 17.43 -3.93
C GLU A 154 -23.37 17.92 -2.47
N VAL A 155 -23.67 17.04 -1.51
CA VAL A 155 -23.62 17.40 -0.07
C VAL A 155 -22.20 17.78 0.35
N ARG A 156 -21.18 17.08 -0.15
CA ARG A 156 -19.78 17.38 0.15
C ARG A 156 -19.38 18.75 -0.36
N THR A 157 -19.76 19.09 -1.59
CA THR A 157 -19.47 20.41 -2.18
C THR A 157 -20.25 21.53 -1.50
N ALA A 158 -21.49 21.27 -1.08
CA ALA A 158 -22.29 22.20 -0.28
C ALA A 158 -21.76 22.41 1.15
N ALA A 159 -21.15 21.38 1.76
CA ALA A 159 -20.61 21.45 3.11
C ALA A 159 -19.31 22.28 3.22
N LEU A 160 -18.49 22.32 2.17
CA LEU A 160 -17.23 23.07 2.14
C LEU A 160 -17.39 24.59 2.43
N PRO A 161 -18.24 25.35 1.72
CA PRO A 161 -18.42 26.77 2.00
C PRO A 161 -19.04 27.02 3.38
N ILE A 162 -19.88 26.12 3.86
CA ILE A 162 -20.47 26.20 5.20
C ILE A 162 -19.38 26.10 6.28
N ALA A 163 -18.47 25.14 6.16
CA ALA A 163 -17.34 24.99 7.08
C ALA A 163 -16.42 26.23 7.09
N GLN A 164 -16.16 26.81 5.91
CA GLN A 164 -15.40 28.07 5.81
C GLN A 164 -16.14 29.25 6.47
N GLY A 165 -17.47 29.31 6.29
CA GLY A 165 -18.33 30.27 6.97
C GLY A 165 -18.20 30.19 8.49
N TYR A 166 -18.32 28.99 9.06
CA TYR A 166 -18.14 28.75 10.49
C TYR A 166 -16.75 29.15 10.99
N ALA A 167 -15.69 28.78 10.29
CA ALA A 167 -14.32 29.16 10.67
C ALA A 167 -14.13 30.69 10.67
N SER A 168 -14.69 31.40 9.68
CA SER A 168 -14.63 32.86 9.64
C SER A 168 -15.43 33.53 10.77
N LEU A 169 -16.59 32.96 11.11
CA LEU A 169 -17.43 33.44 12.20
C LEU A 169 -16.76 33.22 13.56
N GLU A 170 -16.13 32.06 13.75
CA GLU A 170 -15.36 31.74 14.94
C GLU A 170 -14.18 32.69 15.11
N ALA A 171 -13.41 32.94 14.04
CA ALA A 171 -12.30 33.89 14.05
C ALA A 171 -12.77 35.32 14.41
N ARG A 172 -13.92 35.75 13.87
CA ARG A 172 -14.49 37.07 14.21
C ARG A 172 -14.98 37.13 15.66
N THR A 173 -15.57 36.06 16.16
CA THR A 173 -16.11 36.01 17.53
C THR A 173 -14.98 35.98 18.56
N THR A 174 -13.92 35.21 18.29
CA THR A 174 -12.71 35.18 19.12
C THR A 174 -11.98 36.51 19.11
N ALA A 175 -11.85 37.17 17.95
CA ALA A 175 -11.28 38.52 17.86
C ALA A 175 -12.11 39.55 18.66
N LEU A 176 -13.44 39.45 18.63
CA LEU A 176 -14.31 40.32 19.43
C LEU A 176 -14.13 40.09 20.93
N LEU A 177 -14.04 38.82 21.36
CA LEU A 177 -13.74 38.45 22.75
C LEU A 177 -12.37 38.98 23.20
N GLN A 178 -11.35 38.87 22.37
CA GLN A 178 -10.02 39.42 22.65
C GLN A 178 -10.06 40.95 22.79
N ARG A 179 -10.76 41.65 21.88
CA ARG A 179 -10.92 43.10 21.97
C ARG A 179 -11.66 43.52 23.23
N TYR A 180 -12.69 42.78 23.61
CA TYR A 180 -13.44 43.03 24.85
C TYR A 180 -12.58 42.78 26.09
N ASN A 181 -11.78 41.71 26.09
CA ASN A 181 -10.85 41.42 27.17
C ASN A 181 -9.81 42.55 27.33
N ASN A 182 -9.21 42.99 26.23
CA ASN A 182 -8.28 44.13 26.23
C ASN A 182 -8.97 45.41 26.73
N TYR A 183 -10.20 45.67 26.30
CA TYR A 183 -10.97 46.82 26.78
C TYR A 183 -11.19 46.77 28.29
N ILE A 184 -11.58 45.61 28.84
CA ILE A 184 -11.70 45.42 30.29
C ILE A 184 -10.35 45.67 30.97
N SER A 185 -9.26 45.10 30.48
CA SER A 185 -7.93 45.31 31.06
C SER A 185 -7.56 46.79 31.12
N THR A 186 -7.78 47.54 30.03
CA THR A 186 -7.52 48.99 30.02
C THR A 186 -8.43 49.77 30.97
N LEU A 187 -9.70 49.35 31.12
CA LEU A 187 -10.64 49.98 32.05
C LEU A 187 -10.24 49.69 33.50
N SER A 188 -9.81 48.46 33.79
CA SER A 188 -9.28 48.08 35.10
C SER A 188 -8.00 48.86 35.45
N GLU A 189 -7.08 49.01 34.51
CA GLU A 189 -5.88 49.85 34.70
C GLU A 189 -6.25 51.32 34.95
N LEU A 190 -7.20 51.86 34.19
CA LEU A 190 -7.70 53.23 34.41
C LEU A 190 -8.34 53.37 35.80
N PHE A 191 -9.14 52.39 36.22
CA PHE A 191 -9.79 52.40 37.53
C PHE A 191 -8.77 52.35 38.68
N VAL A 192 -7.72 51.52 38.55
CA VAL A 192 -6.60 51.50 39.52
C VAL A 192 -5.90 52.86 39.55
N SER A 193 -5.59 53.44 38.39
CA SER A 193 -4.95 54.77 38.34
C SER A 193 -5.80 55.86 38.97
N TRP A 194 -7.13 55.80 38.80
CA TRP A 194 -8.05 56.74 39.44
C TRP A 194 -8.11 56.53 40.95
N ASN A 195 -8.11 55.28 41.41
CA ASN A 195 -8.05 54.97 42.83
C ASN A 195 -6.77 55.52 43.46
N ASP A 196 -5.61 55.35 42.80
CA ASP A 196 -4.33 55.86 43.30
C ASP A 196 -4.32 57.40 43.40
N ILE A 197 -4.85 58.09 42.38
CA ILE A 197 -4.96 59.57 42.40
C ILE A 197 -5.91 60.04 43.52
N ILE A 198 -7.03 59.34 43.73
CA ILE A 198 -7.98 59.68 44.81
C ILE A 198 -7.33 59.42 46.18
N SER A 199 -6.65 58.29 46.38
CA SER A 199 -5.94 58.00 47.62
C SER A 199 -4.82 59.01 47.89
N GLU A 200 -4.07 59.45 46.87
CA GLU A 200 -3.07 60.51 47.04
C GLU A 200 -3.72 61.84 47.42
N ALA A 201 -4.84 62.19 46.78
CA ALA A 201 -5.60 63.40 47.14
C ALA A 201 -6.11 63.33 48.59
N GLU A 202 -6.68 62.20 49.01
CA GLU A 202 -7.10 61.95 50.39
C GLU A 202 -5.94 62.09 51.37
N ASP A 203 -4.77 61.49 51.09
CA ASP A 203 -3.58 61.61 51.91
C ASP A 203 -3.09 63.06 52.04
N THR A 204 -3.18 63.86 50.95
CA THR A 204 -2.82 65.28 51.01
C THR A 204 -3.78 66.09 51.87
N VAL A 205 -5.09 65.81 51.81
CA VAL A 205 -6.10 66.44 52.66
C VAL A 205 -5.87 66.07 54.12
N ASP A 206 -5.66 64.78 54.40
CA ASP A 206 -5.34 64.26 55.73
C ASP A 206 -4.13 64.95 56.37
N ARG A 207 -3.08 65.21 55.57
CA ARG A 207 -1.88 65.92 56.01
C ARG A 207 -2.16 67.39 56.31
N LEU A 208 -2.98 68.06 55.50
CA LEU A 208 -3.40 69.44 55.73
C LEU A 208 -4.27 69.56 56.98
N GLU A 209 -5.21 68.64 57.18
CA GLU A 209 -6.08 68.60 58.38
C GLU A 209 -5.28 68.36 59.66
N LYS A 210 -4.34 67.40 59.64
CA LYS A 210 -3.43 67.16 60.79
C LYS A 210 -2.55 68.39 61.08
N GLY A 211 -2.10 69.11 60.05
CA GLY A 211 -1.38 70.37 60.20
C GLY A 211 -2.24 71.47 60.81
N HIS A 212 -3.48 71.58 60.36
CA HIS A 212 -4.45 72.56 60.87
C HIS A 212 -4.85 72.29 62.32
N SER A 213 -5.14 71.04 62.69
CA SER A 213 -5.45 70.65 64.06
C SER A 213 -4.31 70.99 65.02
N LYS A 214 -3.06 70.69 64.63
CA LYS A 214 -1.88 71.03 65.46
C LYS A 214 -1.68 72.53 65.64
N HIS A 215 -2.01 73.34 64.63
CA HIS A 215 -1.97 74.79 64.75
C HIS A 215 -3.03 75.30 65.74
N LEU A 216 -4.22 74.71 65.75
CA LEU A 216 -5.28 75.05 66.69
C LEU A 216 -4.96 74.62 68.13
N ASP A 217 -4.23 73.52 68.33
CA ASP A 217 -3.84 73.04 69.68
C ASP A 217 -2.67 73.82 70.31
N ILE A 218 -1.96 74.65 69.54
CA ILE A 218 -0.79 75.44 70.00
C ILE A 218 -1.16 76.90 70.33
N SER A 219 -2.39 77.34 69.97
CA SER A 219 -2.90 78.68 70.27
C SER A 219 -3.90 78.68 71.41
#